data_AF-F7QWV8-F1
#
_entry.id   AF-F7QWV8-F1
#
_cell.length_a   1.000
_cell.length_b   1.000
_cell.length_c   1.000
_cell.angle_alpha   90.00
_cell.angle_beta   90.00
_cell.angle_gamma   90.00
#
_symmetry.space_group_name_H-M   'P 1'
#
loop_
_entity.id
_entity.type
_entity.pdbx_description
1 polymer ?
#
loop_
_entity_poly.entity_id
_entity_poly.type
_entity_poly.pdbx_seq_one_letter_code
_entity_poly.pdbx_strand_id
1 'polypeptide(L)' 'MPGAVPKTATEALSSATVRYAIEIANKGIDKAAADDNTIFTGINTYQGNLTSKAVADSLDLPFTPYKG' A
#
# COMPACT_ATOMS: atom_id res chain seq x y z
N MET A 1 -19.68 -10.92 6.08
CA MET A 1 -18.63 -10.24 5.27
C MET A 1 -18.83 -8.73 5.37
N PRO A 2 -17.75 -7.91 5.39
CA PRO A 2 -17.84 -6.45 5.54
C PRO A 2 -18.74 -5.76 4.51
N GLY A 3 -18.82 -6.30 3.29
CA GLY A 3 -19.67 -5.75 2.23
C GLY A 3 -21.18 -5.77 2.51
N ALA A 4 -21.65 -6.56 3.48
CA ALA A 4 -23.08 -6.60 3.85
C ALA A 4 -23.49 -5.39 4.72
N VAL A 5 -22.53 -4.65 5.29
CA VAL A 5 -22.76 -3.49 6.19
C VAL A 5 -21.91 -2.29 5.73
N PRO A 6 -22.17 -1.74 4.53
CA PRO A 6 -21.25 -0.84 3.85
C PRO A 6 -20.95 0.46 4.61
N LYS A 7 -21.94 1.02 5.33
CA LYS A 7 -21.75 2.23 6.14
C LYS A 7 -20.72 1.99 7.26
N THR A 8 -20.98 0.99 8.09
CA THR A 8 -20.09 0.63 9.20
C THR A 8 -18.72 0.17 8.72
N ALA A 9 -18.66 -0.60 7.62
CA ALA A 9 -17.40 -1.05 7.03
C ALA A 9 -16.55 0.12 6.49
N THR A 10 -17.19 1.10 5.85
CA THR A 10 -16.50 2.31 5.37
C THR A 10 -15.95 3.11 6.54
N GLU A 11 -16.77 3.38 7.56
CA GLU A 11 -16.34 4.11 8.76
C GLU A 11 -15.12 3.42 9.41
N ALA A 12 -15.17 2.09 9.57
CA ALA A 12 -14.06 1.32 10.12
C ALA A 12 -12.80 1.39 9.25
N LEU A 13 -12.90 1.14 7.94
CA LEU A 13 -11.76 1.16 7.02
C LEU A 13 -11.13 2.55 6.92
N SER A 14 -11.94 3.60 6.77
CA SER A 14 -11.47 4.98 6.69
C SER A 14 -10.76 5.40 7.96
N SER A 15 -11.29 5.05 9.15
CA SER A 15 -10.64 5.37 10.42
C SER A 15 -9.23 4.77 10.55
N ALA A 16 -9.00 3.60 9.96
CA ALA A 16 -7.71 2.93 9.97
C ALA A 16 -6.74 3.43 8.89
N THR A 17 -7.25 3.95 7.76
CA THR A 17 -6.44 4.24 6.56
C THR A 17 -6.16 5.73 6.34
N VAL A 18 -7.00 6.64 6.87
CA VAL A 18 -6.92 8.07 6.53
C VAL A 18 -5.59 8.71 6.88
N ARG A 19 -4.92 8.23 7.95
CA ARG A 19 -3.61 8.76 8.37
C ARG A 19 -2.53 8.54 7.31
N TYR A 20 -2.50 7.36 6.70
CA TYR A 20 -1.53 7.03 5.65
C TYR A 20 -1.83 7.78 4.36
N ALA A 21 -3.12 7.96 4.04
CA ALA A 21 -3.53 8.76 2.89
C ALA A 21 -3.05 10.22 3.01
N ILE A 22 -3.17 10.83 4.19
CA ILE A 22 -2.68 12.18 4.47
C ILE A 22 -1.15 12.23 4.36
N GLU A 23 -0.44 11.24 4.89
CA GLU A 23 1.02 11.18 4.84
C GLU A 23 1.54 11.11 3.40
N ILE A 24 0.97 10.23 2.58
CA ILE A 24 1.29 10.11 1.16
C ILE A 24 0.96 11.40 0.41
N ALA A 25 -0.19 12.01 0.69
CA ALA A 25 -0.61 13.26 0.05
C ALA A 25 0.35 14.42 0.34
N ASN A 26 0.88 14.50 1.56
CA ASN A 26 1.78 15.59 1.96
C ASN A 26 3.23 15.39 1.52
N LYS A 27 3.74 14.16 1.55
CA LYS A 27 5.16 13.86 1.34
C LYS A 27 5.49 13.28 -0.04
N GLY A 28 4.49 12.76 -0.74
CA GLY A 28 4.68 11.85 -1.87
C GLY A 28 5.05 10.44 -1.41
N ILE A 29 4.97 9.47 -2.31
CA ILE A 29 5.13 8.05 -1.97
C ILE A 29 6.55 7.69 -1.53
N ASP A 30 7.57 8.25 -2.18
CA ASP A 30 8.98 7.94 -1.92
C ASP A 30 9.37 8.28 -0.47
N LYS A 31 9.12 9.53 -0.06
CA LYS A 31 9.37 9.99 1.31
C LYS A 31 8.44 9.33 2.33
N ALA A 32 7.16 9.14 2.00
CA ALA A 32 6.22 8.49 2.92
C ALA A 32 6.62 7.02 3.20
N ALA A 33 7.11 6.30 2.19
CA ALA A 33 7.60 4.94 2.35
C ALA A 33 8.92 4.88 3.14
N ALA A 34 9.81 5.84 2.95
CA ALA A 34 11.04 5.93 3.74
C ALA A 34 10.76 6.19 5.23
N ASP A 35 9.73 6.98 5.54
CA ASP A 35 9.37 7.37 6.91
C ASP A 35 8.45 6.36 7.62
N ASP A 36 7.58 5.64 6.90
CA ASP A 36 6.62 4.66 7.46
C ASP A 36 6.77 3.28 6.81
N ASN A 37 7.23 2.32 7.62
CA ASN A 37 7.41 0.92 7.20
C ASN A 37 6.09 0.24 6.77
N THR A 38 4.94 0.68 7.28
CA THR A 38 3.62 0.17 6.86
C THR A 38 3.31 0.59 5.43
N ILE A 39 3.66 1.82 5.07
CA ILE A 39 3.51 2.31 3.70
C ILE A 39 4.50 1.58 2.79
N PHE A 40 5.77 1.46 3.19
CA PHE A 40 6.80 0.75 2.44
C PHE A 40 6.42 -0.69 2.09
N THR A 41 6.01 -1.46 3.10
CA THR A 41 5.61 -2.87 2.92
C THR A 41 4.31 -3.03 2.12
N GLY A 42 3.51 -1.97 2.00
CA GLY A 42 2.29 -1.94 1.21
C GLY A 42 2.49 -1.72 -0.29
N ILE A 43 3.69 -1.35 -0.75
CA ILE A 43 3.95 -1.08 -2.17
C ILE A 43 4.10 -2.39 -2.95
N ASN A 44 3.09 -2.70 -3.77
CA ASN A 44 3.12 -3.87 -4.65
C ASN A 44 3.72 -3.58 -6.03
N THR A 45 3.55 -2.38 -6.57
CA THR A 45 4.03 -2.01 -7.90
C THR A 45 4.57 -0.58 -7.92
N TYR A 46 5.65 -0.35 -8.65
CA TYR A 46 6.23 0.99 -8.82
C TYR A 46 6.92 1.12 -10.18
N GLN A 47 6.59 2.19 -10.93
CA GLN A 47 7.18 2.50 -12.25
C GLN A 47 7.25 1.28 -13.21
N GLY A 48 6.17 0.51 -13.30
CA GLY A 48 6.11 -0.67 -14.18
C GLY A 48 6.78 -1.94 -13.62
N ASN A 49 7.33 -1.89 -12.41
CA ASN A 49 7.94 -3.04 -11.74
C ASN A 49 7.05 -3.59 -10.63
N LEU A 50 7.13 -4.90 -10.41
CA LEU A 50 6.49 -5.59 -9.28
C LEU A 50 7.45 -5.62 -8.07
N THR A 51 7.08 -4.93 -7.00
CA THR A 51 7.90 -4.71 -5.80
C THR A 51 7.47 -5.58 -4.62
N SER A 52 6.44 -6.39 -4.77
CA SER A 52 6.02 -7.37 -3.78
C SER A 52 6.51 -8.76 -4.17
N LYS A 53 7.45 -9.29 -3.37
CA LYS A 53 8.02 -10.61 -3.60
C LYS A 53 6.96 -11.71 -3.53
N ALA A 54 6.04 -11.65 -2.57
CA ALA A 54 4.99 -12.65 -2.42
C ALA A 54 4.07 -12.74 -3.66
N VAL A 55 3.75 -11.59 -4.28
CA VAL A 55 2.95 -11.55 -5.50
C VAL A 55 3.76 -12.05 -6.70
N ALA A 56 5.04 -11.67 -6.79
CA ALA A 56 5.94 -12.12 -7.86
C ALA A 56 6.10 -13.65 -7.86
N ASP A 57 6.38 -14.23 -6.69
CA ASP A 57 6.53 -15.67 -6.51
C ASP A 57 5.23 -16.42 -6.82
N SER A 58 4.07 -15.86 -6.46
CA SER A 58 2.76 -16.49 -6.69
C SER A 58 2.32 -16.50 -8.15
N LEU A 59 2.80 -15.54 -8.95
CA LEU A 59 2.41 -15.34 -10.35
C LEU A 59 3.53 -15.70 -11.34
N ASP A 60 4.68 -16.18 -10.85
CA ASP A 60 5.89 -16.45 -11.64
C ASP A 60 6.33 -15.23 -12.47
N LEU A 61 6.33 -14.05 -11.84
CA LEU A 61 6.69 -12.78 -12.46
C LEU A 61 8.02 -12.24 -11.90
N PRO A 62 8.75 -11.41 -12.67
CA PRO A 62 9.99 -10.78 -12.18
C PRO A 62 9.72 -9.88 -10.96
N PHE A 63 10.54 -10.05 -9.92
CA PHE A 63 10.57 -9.19 -8.74
C PHE A 63 11.67 -8.13 -8.87
N THR A 64 11.31 -6.87 -8.63
CA THR A 64 12.26 -5.76 -8.54
C THR A 64 12.10 -5.07 -7.18
N PRO A 65 13.14 -5.01 -6.34
CA PRO A 65 13.07 -4.28 -5.08
C PRO A 65 12.67 -2.82 -5.27
N TYR A 66 11.81 -2.30 -4.38
CA TYR A 66 11.50 -0.88 -4.33
C TYR A 66 12.75 -0.05 -4.00
N LYS A 67 12.95 1.08 -4.71
CA LYS A 67 14.10 1.99 -4.57
C LYS A 67 13.68 3.47 -4.58
N GLY A 68 12.55 3.78 -3.95
CA GLY A 68 12.12 5.17 -3.70
C GLY A 68 12.73 5.73 -2.42
#